data_AF-A0A849GJ30-F1
#
_entry.id   AF-A0A849GJ30-F1
#
_cell.length_a   1.000
_cell.length_b   1.000
_cell.length_c   1.000
_cell.angle_alpha   90.00
_cell.angle_beta   90.00
_cell.angle_gamma   90.00
#
_symmetry.space_group_name_H-M   'P 1'
#
loop_
_entity.id
_entity.type
_entity.pdbx_description
1 polymer ?
#
loop_
_entity_poly.entity_id
_entity_poly.type
_entity_poly.pdbx_seq_one_letter_code
_entity_poly.pdbx_strand_id
1 'polypeptide(L)'
;MDLGAAGLSQQPFPTHGKPLSVVSYQAERAALEVLQDTYENPVGLCLLQGPKLSGKSTLVRSFIDTLHEDCAVALVDGKGLNTTNLLIGVLRQFGYDVELSSASELLGLIRVFALQQAASHEPALLIIENTHEMKPSALRSLCELADLRIGGASALKIVLVSDRSLASIMQVPAMASVAGRVLHDFHLHPMTEAEARLYILNKLWAAGSNYPESVFPDSVCAELWRASGGWPGILDRLALLCLSRAETLPVPVDLVEHPVLPDGTWDEGKRTMAAKAAAVRVDVPQLIVSHNGKVISDLKLHRTRLLVGRSHLNDLAIDSRFISRHHALLVRRDSSTFLMDLNSSNGTFVNAKRVSNHVLVHNDVIAFGHHKVKFVDPHAQTHTTLDSADLADTAIMKTLDDMRSLLAQENTAQLPTIPEDLSTIQN
;
A
#
# COMPACT_ATOMS: atom_id res chain seq x y z
N MET A 1 -12.97 -32.05 13.89
CA MET A 1 -14.42 -31.99 13.63
C MET A 1 -14.72 -32.15 12.14
N ASP A 2 -15.86 -32.76 11.75
CA ASP A 2 -16.35 -32.66 10.37
C ASP A 2 -16.82 -31.21 10.10
N LEU A 3 -16.51 -30.64 8.93
CA LEU A 3 -16.83 -29.25 8.59
C LEU A 3 -18.34 -28.97 8.71
N GLY A 4 -19.17 -29.95 8.35
CA GLY A 4 -20.62 -29.87 8.49
C GLY A 4 -21.09 -29.73 9.94
N ALA A 5 -20.39 -30.36 10.90
CA ALA A 5 -20.72 -30.23 12.32
C ALA A 5 -20.38 -28.83 12.87
N ALA A 6 -19.47 -28.10 12.22
CA ALA A 6 -19.17 -26.71 12.53
C ALA A 6 -20.05 -25.70 11.76
N GLY A 7 -21.04 -26.17 10.99
CA GLY A 7 -21.86 -25.32 10.12
C GLY A 7 -21.07 -24.73 8.94
N LEU A 8 -19.98 -25.38 8.53
CA LEU A 8 -19.13 -24.94 7.42
C LEU A 8 -19.40 -25.81 6.19
N SER A 9 -19.58 -25.16 5.05
CA SER A 9 -19.75 -25.81 3.75
C SER A 9 -18.42 -26.13 3.07
N GLN A 10 -17.36 -25.39 3.41
CA GLN A 10 -16.03 -25.50 2.84
C GLN A 10 -14.95 -25.21 3.90
N GLN A 11 -13.68 -25.48 3.58
CA GLN A 11 -12.57 -25.24 4.50
C GLN A 11 -12.20 -23.73 4.52
N PRO A 12 -12.41 -22.98 5.64
CA PRO A 12 -12.15 -21.54 5.72
C PRO A 12 -10.68 -21.12 5.60
N PHE A 13 -9.75 -21.98 6.01
CA PHE A 13 -8.32 -21.65 6.10
C PHE A 13 -7.47 -22.58 5.22
N PRO A 14 -7.58 -22.50 3.88
CA PRO A 14 -6.76 -23.32 3.00
C PRO A 14 -5.29 -22.91 3.11
N THR A 15 -4.41 -23.89 3.35
CA THR A 15 -2.95 -23.66 3.42
C THR A 15 -2.29 -23.64 2.02
N HIS A 16 -3.01 -24.05 0.99
CA HIS A 16 -2.59 -24.07 -0.41
C HIS A 16 -3.75 -23.69 -1.32
N GLY A 17 -3.43 -23.19 -2.52
CA GLY A 17 -4.43 -22.79 -3.51
C GLY A 17 -5.00 -21.39 -3.26
N LYS A 18 -6.10 -21.07 -3.96
CA LYS A 18 -6.77 -19.77 -3.87
C LYS A 18 -7.63 -19.74 -2.59
N PRO A 19 -7.56 -18.66 -1.77
CA PRO A 19 -8.44 -18.52 -0.61
C PRO A 19 -9.90 -18.39 -1.06
N LEU A 20 -10.85 -18.83 -0.20
CA LEU A 20 -12.29 -18.69 -0.45
C LEU A 20 -12.72 -17.23 -0.59
N SER A 21 -12.09 -16.36 0.18
CA SER A 21 -12.29 -14.91 0.14
C SER A 21 -10.96 -14.20 0.36
N VAL A 22 -10.72 -13.16 -0.43
CA VAL A 22 -9.65 -12.19 -0.14
C VAL A 22 -10.17 -11.28 0.97
N VAL A 23 -9.45 -11.24 2.10
CA VAL A 23 -9.79 -10.35 3.21
C VAL A 23 -8.74 -9.27 3.30
N SER A 24 -9.18 -8.03 3.17
CA SER A 24 -8.28 -6.89 3.11
C SER A 24 -7.87 -6.39 4.50
N TYR A 25 -6.60 -6.08 4.66
CA TYR A 25 -6.02 -5.51 5.88
C TYR A 25 -4.97 -4.44 5.51
N GLN A 26 -4.53 -3.61 6.46
CA GLN A 26 -3.71 -2.44 6.17
C GLN A 26 -2.41 -2.79 5.45
N ALA A 27 -1.67 -3.80 5.92
CA ALA A 27 -0.40 -4.18 5.31
C ALA A 27 -0.57 -4.77 3.90
N GLU A 28 -1.68 -5.46 3.63
CA GLU A 28 -1.99 -5.98 2.29
C GLU A 28 -2.36 -4.85 1.32
N ARG A 29 -3.23 -3.91 1.73
CA ARG A 29 -3.57 -2.73 0.91
C ARG A 29 -2.34 -1.90 0.55
N ALA A 30 -1.50 -1.59 1.53
CA ALA A 30 -0.28 -0.84 1.30
C ALA A 30 0.66 -1.56 0.33
N ALA A 31 0.73 -2.90 0.41
CA ALA A 31 1.55 -3.69 -0.50
C ALA A 31 0.95 -3.74 -1.93
N LEU A 32 -0.37 -3.83 -2.07
CA LEU A 32 -1.04 -3.73 -3.38
C LEU A 32 -0.82 -2.37 -4.03
N GLU A 33 -0.92 -1.28 -3.27
CA GLU A 33 -0.62 0.08 -3.75
C GLU A 33 0.82 0.18 -4.28
N VAL A 34 1.78 -0.38 -3.55
CA VAL A 34 3.19 -0.44 -3.97
C VAL A 34 3.38 -1.26 -5.25
N LEU A 35 2.74 -2.43 -5.35
CA LEU A 35 2.82 -3.27 -6.55
C LEU A 35 2.20 -2.59 -7.77
N GLN A 36 1.08 -1.88 -7.56
CA GLN A 36 0.43 -1.11 -8.62
C GLN A 36 1.28 0.07 -9.08
N ASP A 37 1.82 0.87 -8.15
CA ASP A 37 2.76 1.95 -8.48
C ASP A 37 3.99 1.41 -9.22
N THR A 38 4.49 0.25 -8.82
CA THR A 38 5.60 -0.42 -9.53
C THR A 38 5.23 -0.74 -10.99
N TYR A 39 4.03 -1.26 -11.24
CA TYR A 39 3.61 -1.59 -12.59
C TYR A 39 3.47 -0.34 -13.47
N GLU A 40 2.85 0.71 -12.94
CA GLU A 40 2.60 1.97 -13.65
C GLU A 40 3.88 2.80 -13.85
N ASN A 41 4.81 2.76 -12.90
CA ASN A 41 6.03 3.58 -12.91
C ASN A 41 7.03 3.12 -13.99
N PRO A 42 7.61 4.02 -14.81
CA PRO A 42 8.58 3.67 -15.85
C PRO A 42 9.79 2.84 -15.37
N VAL A 43 10.24 2.98 -14.11
CA VAL A 43 11.36 2.22 -13.55
C VAL A 43 10.96 0.77 -13.24
N GLY A 44 9.77 0.57 -12.71
CA GLY A 44 9.13 -0.74 -12.56
C GLY A 44 9.94 -1.83 -11.86
N LEU A 45 10.56 -1.53 -10.72
CA LEU A 45 11.26 -2.54 -9.92
C LEU A 45 10.94 -2.38 -8.43
N CYS A 46 10.45 -3.46 -7.81
CA CYS A 46 10.07 -3.48 -6.39
C CYS A 46 10.60 -4.71 -5.66
N LEU A 47 10.95 -4.54 -4.38
CA LEU A 47 11.21 -5.62 -3.45
C LEU A 47 9.99 -5.79 -2.53
N LEU A 48 9.46 -7.00 -2.46
CA LEU A 48 8.38 -7.39 -1.56
C LEU A 48 8.90 -8.44 -0.58
N GLN A 49 9.12 -8.03 0.65
CA GLN A 49 9.79 -8.82 1.67
C GLN A 49 8.85 -9.08 2.84
N GLY A 50 9.07 -10.18 3.55
CA GLY A 50 8.32 -10.50 4.78
C GLY A 50 8.53 -11.95 5.15
N PRO A 51 8.49 -12.34 6.42
CA PRO A 51 8.86 -13.70 6.83
C PRO A 51 8.04 -14.80 6.17
N LYS A 52 8.50 -16.05 6.29
CA LYS A 52 7.74 -17.20 5.82
C LYS A 52 6.33 -17.19 6.43
N LEU A 53 5.31 -17.50 5.62
CA LEU A 53 3.89 -17.43 6.01
C LEU A 53 3.34 -16.01 6.30
N SER A 54 4.00 -14.95 5.84
CA SER A 54 3.48 -13.58 5.96
C SER A 54 2.35 -13.21 4.98
N GLY A 55 1.99 -14.09 4.04
CA GLY A 55 0.95 -13.83 3.03
C GLY A 55 1.45 -13.33 1.66
N LYS A 56 2.76 -13.23 1.43
CA LYS A 56 3.37 -12.78 0.16
C LYS A 56 2.77 -13.43 -1.09
N SER A 57 2.72 -14.75 -1.15
CA SER A 57 2.24 -15.47 -2.35
C SER A 57 0.75 -15.23 -2.61
N THR A 58 -0.05 -15.05 -1.55
CA THR A 58 -1.48 -14.70 -1.69
C THR A 58 -1.63 -13.29 -2.22
N LEU A 59 -0.85 -12.34 -1.69
CA LEU A 59 -0.80 -10.95 -2.15
C LEU A 59 -0.38 -10.86 -3.62
N VAL A 60 0.68 -11.55 -4.01
CA VAL A 60 1.15 -11.60 -5.41
C VAL A 60 0.06 -12.09 -6.35
N ARG A 61 -0.62 -13.19 -6.00
CA ARG A 61 -1.74 -13.70 -6.81
C ARG A 61 -2.91 -12.73 -6.86
N SER A 62 -3.25 -12.11 -5.73
CA SER A 62 -4.31 -11.07 -5.69
C SER A 62 -3.95 -9.88 -6.57
N PHE A 63 -2.68 -9.49 -6.62
CA PHE A 63 -2.21 -8.44 -7.52
C PHE A 63 -2.32 -8.86 -8.99
N ILE A 64 -1.86 -10.06 -9.35
CA ILE A 64 -2.00 -10.58 -10.72
C ILE A 64 -3.46 -10.59 -11.17
N ASP A 65 -4.38 -11.00 -10.27
CA ASP A 65 -5.83 -11.01 -10.53
C ASP A 65 -6.41 -9.60 -10.79
N THR A 66 -5.69 -8.52 -10.45
CA THR A 66 -6.10 -7.13 -10.75
C THR A 66 -5.58 -6.60 -12.09
N LEU A 67 -4.63 -7.31 -12.71
CA LEU A 67 -4.06 -6.90 -14.00
C LEU A 67 -4.99 -7.26 -15.15
N HIS A 68 -4.82 -6.58 -16.30
CA HIS A 68 -5.55 -6.89 -17.52
C HIS A 68 -5.18 -8.30 -18.03
N GLU A 69 -6.13 -9.01 -18.66
CA GLU A 69 -5.91 -10.39 -19.16
C GLU A 69 -4.76 -10.48 -20.19
N ASP A 70 -4.51 -9.41 -20.93
CA ASP A 70 -3.43 -9.31 -21.92
C ASP A 70 -2.05 -9.02 -21.31
N CYS A 71 -1.99 -8.71 -20.01
CA CYS A 71 -0.71 -8.47 -19.34
C CYS A 71 0.11 -9.76 -19.28
N ALA A 72 1.24 -9.78 -19.97
CA ALA A 72 2.17 -10.89 -19.91
C ALA A 72 2.85 -10.97 -18.53
N VAL A 73 2.50 -11.99 -17.74
CA VAL A 73 3.06 -12.20 -16.40
C VAL A 73 3.88 -13.49 -16.34
N ALA A 74 5.11 -13.39 -15.85
CA ALA A 74 5.95 -14.53 -15.50
C ALA A 74 6.13 -14.63 -13.99
N LEU A 75 5.49 -15.61 -13.34
CA LEU A 75 5.69 -15.94 -11.93
C LEU A 75 6.62 -17.15 -11.78
N VAL A 76 7.78 -16.96 -11.18
CA VAL A 76 8.84 -17.99 -11.09
C VAL A 76 9.30 -18.17 -9.65
N ASP A 77 9.50 -19.42 -9.19
CA ASP A 77 10.13 -19.72 -7.90
C ASP A 77 11.66 -19.72 -8.04
N GLY A 78 12.33 -18.79 -7.36
CA GLY A 78 13.77 -18.56 -7.34
C GLY A 78 14.59 -19.68 -6.71
N LYS A 79 13.96 -20.64 -6.02
CA LYS A 79 14.63 -21.70 -5.28
C LYS A 79 15.63 -22.51 -6.11
N GLY A 80 16.92 -22.31 -5.84
CA GLY A 80 18.00 -23.06 -6.48
C GLY A 80 18.22 -22.75 -7.96
N LEU A 81 17.57 -21.71 -8.51
CA LEU A 81 17.66 -21.37 -9.92
C LEU A 81 19.07 -20.92 -10.32
N ASN A 82 19.51 -21.43 -11.48
CA ASN A 82 20.66 -20.92 -12.22
C ASN A 82 20.16 -20.09 -13.43
N THR A 83 21.08 -19.56 -14.24
CA THR A 83 20.75 -18.77 -15.43
C THR A 83 19.76 -19.51 -16.34
N THR A 84 20.10 -20.72 -16.79
CA THR A 84 19.28 -21.47 -17.75
C THR A 84 17.87 -21.73 -17.22
N ASN A 85 17.74 -22.20 -15.98
CA ASN A 85 16.44 -22.54 -15.40
C ASN A 85 15.58 -21.29 -15.15
N LEU A 86 16.19 -20.14 -14.81
CA LEU A 86 15.47 -18.87 -14.73
C LEU A 86 14.88 -18.51 -16.10
N LEU A 87 15.71 -18.49 -17.14
CA LEU A 87 15.27 -18.05 -18.47
C LEU A 87 14.22 -19.01 -19.06
N ILE A 88 14.38 -20.32 -18.90
CA ILE A 88 13.37 -21.32 -19.29
C ILE A 88 12.07 -21.10 -18.50
N GLY A 89 12.16 -20.88 -17.19
CA GLY A 89 10.99 -20.65 -16.33
C GLY A 89 10.20 -19.42 -16.76
N VAL A 90 10.89 -18.33 -17.09
CA VAL A 90 10.28 -17.09 -17.58
C VAL A 90 9.59 -17.30 -18.93
N LEU A 91 10.29 -17.90 -19.91
CA LEU A 91 9.73 -18.14 -21.24
C LEU A 91 8.50 -19.04 -21.22
N ARG A 92 8.50 -20.09 -20.39
CA ARG A 92 7.34 -20.97 -20.23
C ARG A 92 6.11 -20.24 -19.69
N GLN A 93 6.30 -19.33 -18.74
CA GLN A 93 5.19 -18.52 -18.22
C GLN A 93 4.67 -17.50 -19.25
N PHE A 94 5.53 -17.02 -20.15
CA PHE A 94 5.10 -16.24 -21.31
C PHE A 94 4.49 -17.09 -22.44
N GLY A 95 4.32 -18.40 -22.25
CA GLY A 95 3.65 -19.29 -23.20
C GLY A 95 4.55 -19.90 -24.29
N TYR A 96 5.88 -19.75 -24.18
CA TYR A 96 6.80 -20.39 -25.12
C TYR A 96 7.05 -21.84 -24.74
N ASP A 97 7.03 -22.73 -25.73
CA ASP A 97 7.58 -24.08 -25.60
C ASP A 97 9.07 -24.04 -25.94
N VAL A 98 9.90 -24.44 -24.97
CA VAL A 98 11.35 -24.21 -25.01
C VAL A 98 12.08 -25.50 -24.70
N GLU A 99 12.90 -25.93 -25.65
CA GLU A 99 13.84 -27.04 -25.49
C GLU A 99 15.15 -26.58 -24.81
N LEU A 100 16.08 -27.50 -24.55
CA LEU A 100 17.38 -27.17 -23.95
C LEU A 100 18.24 -26.35 -24.94
N SER A 101 18.07 -25.03 -24.91
CA SER A 101 18.83 -24.04 -25.69
C SER A 101 19.97 -23.42 -24.87
N SER A 102 20.88 -22.74 -25.55
CA SER A 102 21.95 -22.00 -24.88
C SER A 102 21.38 -20.82 -24.08
N ALA A 103 22.02 -20.44 -22.97
CA ALA A 103 21.60 -19.29 -22.17
C ALA A 103 21.52 -17.98 -22.99
N SER A 104 22.39 -17.83 -24.00
CA SER A 104 22.41 -16.68 -24.90
C SER A 104 21.15 -16.60 -25.77
N GLU A 105 20.72 -17.74 -26.34
CA GLU A 105 19.50 -17.81 -27.14
C GLU A 105 18.26 -17.54 -26.28
N LEU A 106 18.17 -18.17 -25.11
CA LEU A 106 17.06 -17.97 -24.18
C LEU A 106 16.93 -16.50 -23.76
N LEU A 107 18.06 -15.87 -23.42
CA LEU A 107 18.10 -14.45 -23.06
C LEU A 107 17.71 -13.57 -24.26
N GLY A 108 18.17 -13.91 -25.46
CA GLY A 108 17.80 -13.22 -26.70
C GLY A 108 16.29 -13.25 -26.96
N LEU A 109 15.65 -14.39 -26.76
CA LEU A 109 14.19 -14.54 -26.89
C LEU A 109 13.44 -13.65 -25.89
N ILE A 110 13.80 -13.72 -24.60
CA ILE A 110 13.17 -12.86 -23.57
C ILE A 110 13.40 -11.39 -23.89
N ARG A 111 14.59 -11.01 -24.36
CA ARG A 111 14.91 -9.63 -24.73
C ARG A 111 13.99 -9.13 -25.84
N VAL A 112 13.86 -9.87 -26.93
CA VAL A 112 13.00 -9.49 -28.06
C VAL A 112 11.55 -9.36 -27.60
N PHE A 113 11.04 -10.36 -26.87
CA PHE A 113 9.69 -10.35 -26.32
C PHE A 113 9.43 -9.14 -25.42
N ALA A 114 10.27 -8.92 -24.41
CA ALA A 114 10.13 -7.81 -23.47
C ALA A 114 10.14 -6.44 -24.17
N LEU A 115 11.02 -6.27 -25.15
CA LEU A 115 11.11 -5.04 -25.93
C LEU A 115 9.85 -4.84 -26.81
N GLN A 116 9.31 -5.90 -27.42
CA GLN A 116 8.06 -5.81 -28.20
C GLN A 116 6.85 -5.44 -27.34
N GLN A 117 6.72 -6.09 -26.18
CA GLN A 117 5.65 -5.79 -25.22
C GLN A 117 5.71 -4.34 -24.73
N ALA A 118 6.91 -3.88 -24.32
CA ALA A 118 7.08 -2.52 -23.86
C ALA A 118 6.90 -1.46 -24.97
N ALA A 119 7.26 -1.77 -26.22
CA ALA A 119 6.99 -0.89 -27.37
C ALA A 119 5.48 -0.73 -27.65
N SER A 120 4.67 -1.71 -27.24
CA SER A 120 3.21 -1.69 -27.36
C SER A 120 2.53 -1.02 -26.17
N HIS A 121 3.29 -0.34 -25.29
CA HIS A 121 2.84 0.27 -24.04
C HIS A 121 2.30 -0.72 -22.99
N GLU A 122 2.61 -2.01 -23.12
CA GLU A 122 2.18 -3.08 -22.22
C GLU A 122 3.39 -3.91 -21.76
N PRO A 123 4.29 -3.35 -20.94
CA PRO A 123 5.51 -4.04 -20.51
C PRO A 123 5.17 -5.29 -19.69
N ALA A 124 5.86 -6.39 -19.98
CA ALA A 124 5.65 -7.65 -19.28
C ALA A 124 6.12 -7.57 -17.82
N LEU A 125 5.45 -8.30 -16.94
CA LEU A 125 5.72 -8.36 -15.51
C LEU A 125 6.43 -9.68 -15.15
N LEU A 126 7.61 -9.57 -14.56
CA LEU A 126 8.38 -10.68 -14.01
C LEU A 126 8.33 -10.65 -12.49
N ILE A 127 7.73 -11.67 -11.88
CA ILE A 127 7.69 -11.86 -10.44
C ILE A 127 8.54 -13.07 -10.08
N ILE A 128 9.51 -12.88 -9.18
CA ILE A 128 10.37 -13.95 -8.69
C ILE A 128 10.11 -14.15 -7.20
N GLU A 129 9.55 -15.30 -6.83
CA GLU A 129 9.44 -15.74 -5.44
C GLU A 129 10.75 -16.31 -4.92
N ASN A 130 10.97 -16.29 -3.61
CA ASN A 130 12.17 -16.84 -2.96
C ASN A 130 13.49 -16.34 -3.59
N THR A 131 13.57 -15.06 -3.95
CA THR A 131 14.74 -14.46 -4.62
C THR A 131 16.06 -14.70 -3.87
N HIS A 132 16.02 -14.75 -2.54
CA HIS A 132 17.20 -15.03 -1.70
C HIS A 132 17.79 -16.45 -1.88
N GLU A 133 17.04 -17.38 -2.48
CA GLU A 133 17.49 -18.75 -2.76
C GLU A 133 18.07 -18.92 -4.19
N MET A 134 18.14 -17.84 -4.98
CA MET A 134 18.71 -17.88 -6.32
C MET A 134 20.24 -18.02 -6.30
N LYS A 135 20.79 -18.75 -7.28
CA LYS A 135 22.25 -18.81 -7.45
C LYS A 135 22.77 -17.49 -8.02
N PRO A 136 24.04 -17.11 -7.75
CA PRO A 136 24.65 -15.90 -8.29
C PRO A 136 24.61 -15.77 -9.82
N SER A 137 24.61 -16.89 -10.55
CA SER A 137 24.44 -16.88 -12.00
C SER A 137 23.07 -16.36 -12.44
N ALA A 138 22.00 -16.76 -11.74
CA ALA A 138 20.64 -16.33 -12.05
C ALA A 138 20.43 -14.86 -11.70
N LEU A 139 21.01 -14.39 -10.59
CA LEU A 139 20.99 -12.97 -10.20
C LEU A 139 21.68 -12.06 -11.24
N ARG A 140 22.78 -12.51 -11.85
CA ARG A 140 23.42 -11.79 -12.96
C ARG A 140 22.50 -11.69 -14.18
N SER A 141 21.86 -12.80 -14.56
CA SER A 141 20.90 -12.80 -15.66
C SER A 141 19.67 -11.94 -15.37
N LEU A 142 19.21 -11.89 -14.12
CA LEU A 142 18.17 -10.96 -13.67
C LEU A 142 18.61 -9.50 -13.86
N CYS A 143 19.87 -9.16 -13.56
CA CYS A 143 20.39 -7.81 -13.80
C CYS A 143 20.39 -7.46 -15.30
N GLU A 144 20.83 -8.39 -16.16
CA GLU A 144 20.78 -8.21 -17.62
C GLU A 144 19.36 -7.99 -18.14
N LEU A 145 18.38 -8.70 -17.57
CA LEU A 145 16.95 -8.53 -17.89
C LEU A 145 16.40 -7.19 -17.37
N ALA A 146 16.81 -6.77 -16.17
CA ALA A 146 16.41 -5.49 -15.61
C ALA A 146 16.88 -4.34 -16.50
N ASP A 147 18.10 -4.40 -17.06
CA ASP A 147 18.72 -3.36 -17.91
C ASP A 147 18.03 -3.14 -19.26
N LEU A 148 17.08 -3.97 -19.65
CA LEU A 148 16.30 -3.78 -20.86
C LEU A 148 15.39 -2.54 -20.74
N ARG A 149 15.51 -1.62 -21.71
CA ARG A 149 14.78 -0.33 -21.71
C ARG A 149 14.32 0.07 -23.11
N ILE A 150 13.20 0.79 -23.16
CA ILE A 150 12.65 1.47 -24.35
C ILE A 150 12.17 2.85 -23.96
N GLY A 151 12.60 3.89 -24.69
CA GLY A 151 12.15 5.27 -24.44
C GLY A 151 12.45 5.77 -23.03
N GLY A 152 13.47 5.23 -22.36
CA GLY A 152 13.81 5.54 -20.97
C GLY A 152 13.02 4.74 -19.91
N ALA A 153 11.97 4.02 -20.31
CA ALA A 153 11.21 3.12 -19.44
C ALA A 153 11.77 1.69 -19.49
N SER A 154 11.49 0.91 -18.45
CA SER A 154 11.91 -0.48 -18.33
C SER A 154 11.07 -1.39 -19.23
N ALA A 155 11.73 -2.29 -19.96
CA ALA A 155 11.05 -3.24 -20.83
C ALA A 155 10.36 -4.37 -20.03
N LEU A 156 10.89 -4.68 -18.85
CA LEU A 156 10.30 -5.59 -17.88
C LEU A 156 10.01 -4.85 -16.59
N LYS A 157 8.79 -5.04 -16.07
CA LYS A 157 8.47 -4.72 -14.68
C LYS A 157 8.91 -5.90 -13.83
N ILE A 158 9.59 -5.66 -12.71
CA ILE A 158 10.20 -6.71 -11.89
C ILE A 158 9.74 -6.58 -10.45
N VAL A 159 9.21 -7.67 -9.89
CA VAL A 159 8.87 -7.77 -8.46
C VAL A 159 9.68 -8.92 -7.86
N LEU A 160 10.58 -8.58 -6.93
CA LEU A 160 11.41 -9.56 -6.24
C LEU A 160 10.82 -9.85 -4.87
N VAL A 161 10.38 -11.09 -4.68
CA VAL A 161 9.66 -11.53 -3.48
C VAL A 161 10.57 -12.42 -2.65
N SER A 162 10.72 -12.11 -1.37
CA SER A 162 11.64 -12.85 -0.49
C SER A 162 11.10 -13.03 0.91
N ASP A 163 11.41 -14.16 1.54
CA ASP A 163 11.12 -14.39 2.96
C ASP A 163 12.24 -13.95 3.93
N ARG A 164 13.34 -13.46 3.37
CA ARG A 164 14.49 -12.87 4.08
C ARG A 164 14.83 -11.49 3.52
N SER A 165 15.57 -10.72 4.30
CA SER A 165 16.12 -9.45 3.83
C SER A 165 16.98 -9.64 2.59
N LEU A 166 16.70 -8.90 1.53
CA LEU A 166 17.53 -8.87 0.32
C LEU A 166 18.68 -7.85 0.41
N ALA A 167 18.81 -7.11 1.52
CA ALA A 167 19.79 -6.03 1.66
C ALA A 167 21.23 -6.47 1.36
N SER A 168 21.64 -7.65 1.84
CA SER A 168 22.97 -8.20 1.58
C SER A 168 23.21 -8.52 0.11
N ILE A 169 22.19 -9.01 -0.60
CA ILE A 169 22.25 -9.29 -2.04
C ILE A 169 22.33 -7.97 -2.82
N MET A 170 21.54 -6.97 -2.45
CA MET A 170 21.50 -5.66 -3.13
C MET A 170 22.79 -4.86 -2.98
N GLN A 171 23.57 -5.08 -1.91
CA GLN A 171 24.86 -4.43 -1.70
C GLN A 171 25.98 -5.03 -2.57
N VAL A 172 25.79 -6.20 -3.19
CA VAL A 172 26.81 -6.81 -4.04
C VAL A 172 26.97 -5.98 -5.33
N PRO A 173 28.20 -5.62 -5.75
CA PRO A 173 28.42 -4.81 -6.96
C PRO A 173 27.79 -5.39 -8.24
N ALA A 174 27.70 -6.71 -8.35
CA ALA A 174 27.05 -7.40 -9.47
C ALA A 174 25.53 -7.15 -9.55
N MET A 175 24.90 -6.65 -8.48
CA MET A 175 23.47 -6.31 -8.40
C MET A 175 23.19 -4.82 -8.61
N ALA A 176 24.19 -4.00 -8.97
CA ALA A 176 24.06 -2.56 -9.07
C ALA A 176 22.92 -2.11 -10.01
N SER A 177 22.71 -2.80 -11.14
CA SER A 177 21.62 -2.53 -12.08
C SER A 177 20.24 -2.65 -11.43
N VAL A 178 20.03 -3.68 -10.60
CA VAL A 178 18.78 -3.90 -9.88
C VAL A 178 18.68 -2.96 -8.69
N ALA A 179 19.73 -2.89 -7.87
CA ALA A 179 19.75 -2.10 -6.63
C ALA A 179 19.54 -0.60 -6.89
N GLY A 180 20.19 -0.03 -7.90
CA GLY A 180 20.04 1.39 -8.27
C GLY A 180 18.69 1.75 -8.88
N ARG A 181 17.79 0.78 -9.08
CA ARG A 181 16.47 0.94 -9.69
C ARG A 181 15.33 0.49 -8.80
N VAL A 182 15.61 0.03 -7.59
CA VAL A 182 14.57 -0.30 -6.61
C VAL A 182 13.75 0.95 -6.33
N LEU A 183 12.50 0.95 -6.80
CA LEU A 183 11.54 2.01 -6.54
C LEU A 183 10.99 1.89 -5.12
N HIS A 184 10.63 0.65 -4.75
CA HIS A 184 10.06 0.33 -3.44
C HIS A 184 10.82 -0.83 -2.80
N ASP A 185 11.16 -0.67 -1.53
CA ASP A 185 11.59 -1.76 -0.66
C ASP A 185 10.55 -1.97 0.44
N PHE A 186 9.55 -2.80 0.13
CA PHE A 186 8.38 -2.99 0.97
C PHE A 186 8.53 -4.24 1.84
N HIS A 187 8.39 -4.05 3.15
CA HIS A 187 8.32 -5.15 4.11
C HIS A 187 6.88 -5.30 4.62
N LEU A 188 6.33 -6.51 4.53
CA LEU A 188 5.04 -6.83 5.13
C LEU A 188 5.13 -6.73 6.66
N HIS A 189 4.04 -6.25 7.23
CA HIS A 189 3.85 -6.14 8.68
C HIS A 189 2.72 -7.08 9.13
N PRO A 190 2.78 -7.60 10.37
CA PRO A 190 1.72 -8.43 10.91
C PRO A 190 0.43 -7.62 11.10
N MET A 191 -0.71 -8.32 11.08
CA MET A 191 -2.01 -7.75 11.37
C MET A 191 -2.10 -7.30 12.83
N THR A 192 -2.84 -6.22 13.07
CA THR A 192 -3.30 -5.85 14.41
C THR A 192 -4.32 -6.88 14.93
N GLU A 193 -4.57 -6.89 16.24
CA GLU A 193 -5.56 -7.79 16.85
C GLU A 193 -6.96 -7.60 16.23
N ALA A 194 -7.36 -6.34 16.00
CA ALA A 194 -8.65 -6.01 15.39
C ALA A 194 -8.75 -6.52 13.94
N GLU A 195 -7.68 -6.39 13.15
CA GLU A 195 -7.62 -6.90 11.78
C GLU A 195 -7.63 -8.42 11.75
N ALA A 196 -6.86 -9.08 12.62
CA ALA A 196 -6.81 -10.54 12.72
C ALA A 196 -8.19 -11.13 13.08
N ARG A 197 -8.91 -10.49 14.00
CA ARG A 197 -10.30 -10.86 14.31
C ARG A 197 -11.19 -10.77 13.08
N LEU A 198 -11.20 -9.63 12.38
CA LEU A 198 -12.01 -9.46 11.17
C LEU A 198 -11.62 -10.46 10.08
N TYR A 199 -10.33 -10.72 9.93
CA TYR A 199 -9.77 -11.71 9.01
C TYR A 199 -10.32 -13.12 9.25
N ILE A 200 -10.30 -13.58 10.51
CA ILE A 200 -10.82 -14.89 10.91
C ILE A 200 -12.32 -15.00 10.62
N LEU A 201 -13.10 -14.01 11.08
CA LEU A 201 -14.56 -14.07 10.97
C LEU A 201 -15.02 -14.01 9.50
N ASN A 202 -14.40 -13.17 8.67
CA ASN A 202 -14.72 -13.10 7.25
C ASN A 202 -14.44 -14.41 6.52
N LYS A 203 -13.35 -15.12 6.86
CA LYS A 203 -13.05 -16.43 6.28
C LYS A 203 -14.06 -17.49 6.69
N LEU A 204 -14.51 -17.48 7.94
CA LEU A 204 -15.57 -18.37 8.42
C LEU A 204 -16.92 -18.08 7.74
N TRP A 205 -17.27 -16.81 7.55
CA TRP A 205 -18.43 -16.40 6.76
C TRP A 205 -18.34 -16.88 5.32
N ALA A 206 -17.19 -16.70 4.66
CA ALA A 206 -16.97 -17.18 3.29
C ALA A 206 -17.07 -18.71 3.18
N ALA A 207 -16.74 -19.44 4.25
CA ALA A 207 -16.92 -20.89 4.33
C ALA A 207 -18.37 -21.32 4.62
N GLY A 208 -19.30 -20.38 4.78
CA GLY A 208 -20.74 -20.64 4.96
C GLY A 208 -21.23 -20.64 6.40
N SER A 209 -20.40 -20.23 7.37
CA SER A 209 -20.88 -20.06 8.75
C SER A 209 -21.89 -18.91 8.83
N ASN A 210 -23.02 -19.11 9.49
CA ASN A 210 -23.95 -18.01 9.81
C ASN A 210 -23.58 -17.27 11.10
N TYR A 211 -22.78 -17.90 11.96
CA TYR A 211 -22.38 -17.39 13.27
C TYR A 211 -20.89 -17.69 13.54
N PRO A 212 -19.93 -17.01 12.87
CA PRO A 212 -18.50 -17.23 13.05
C PRO A 212 -18.03 -17.15 14.50
N GLU A 213 -18.63 -16.25 15.29
CA GLU A 213 -18.31 -16.06 16.70
C GLU A 213 -18.66 -17.29 17.56
N SER A 214 -19.60 -18.13 17.08
CA SER A 214 -19.90 -19.41 17.71
C SER A 214 -18.86 -20.49 17.40
N VAL A 215 -18.08 -20.31 16.34
CA VAL A 215 -16.96 -21.18 15.99
C VAL A 215 -15.70 -20.69 16.70
N PHE A 216 -15.34 -19.43 16.47
CA PHE A 216 -14.23 -18.75 17.12
C PHE A 216 -14.70 -17.50 17.86
N PRO A 217 -14.92 -17.60 19.18
CA PRO A 217 -15.17 -16.44 20.03
C PRO A 217 -14.01 -15.44 20.03
N ASP A 218 -14.28 -14.23 20.51
CA ASP A 218 -13.28 -13.15 20.61
C ASP A 218 -12.04 -13.57 21.41
N SER A 219 -12.21 -14.38 22.46
CA SER A 219 -11.09 -14.91 23.25
C SER A 219 -10.17 -15.82 22.43
N VAL A 220 -10.73 -16.65 21.55
CA VAL A 220 -9.97 -17.53 20.66
C VAL A 220 -9.32 -16.73 19.54
N CYS A 221 -10.01 -15.73 18.99
CA CYS A 221 -9.45 -14.83 17.98
C CYS A 221 -8.24 -14.05 18.53
N ALA A 222 -8.35 -13.52 19.76
CA ALA A 222 -7.25 -12.84 20.43
C ALA A 222 -6.06 -13.79 20.66
N GLU A 223 -6.32 -15.04 21.05
CA GLU A 223 -5.26 -16.03 21.28
C GLU A 223 -4.58 -16.49 19.98
N LEU A 224 -5.36 -16.73 18.91
CA LEU A 224 -4.83 -17.00 17.57
C LEU A 224 -3.97 -15.83 17.07
N TRP A 225 -4.35 -14.58 17.34
CA TRP A 225 -3.53 -13.42 17.01
C TRP A 225 -2.20 -13.42 17.78
N ARG A 226 -2.24 -13.62 19.10
CA ARG A 226 -1.02 -13.72 19.93
C ARG A 226 -0.09 -14.83 19.47
N ALA A 227 -0.63 -16.03 19.27
CA ALA A 227 0.11 -17.22 18.87
C ALA A 227 0.69 -17.14 17.46
N SER A 228 0.01 -16.44 16.55
CA SER A 228 0.49 -16.22 15.18
C SER A 228 1.40 -15.01 15.03
N GLY A 229 1.44 -14.14 16.04
CA GLY A 229 2.06 -12.82 15.95
C GLY A 229 1.40 -11.90 14.92
N GLY A 230 0.14 -12.18 14.54
CA GLY A 230 -0.59 -11.47 13.48
C GLY A 230 -0.20 -11.83 12.05
N TRP A 231 0.64 -12.85 11.83
CA TRP A 231 1.00 -13.27 10.48
C TRP A 231 -0.11 -14.12 9.83
N PRO A 232 -0.68 -13.71 8.67
CA PRO A 232 -1.85 -14.35 8.09
C PRO A 232 -1.70 -15.85 7.85
N GLY A 233 -0.57 -16.29 7.30
CA GLY A 233 -0.37 -17.71 7.00
C GLY A 233 -0.09 -18.57 8.25
N ILE A 234 0.46 -17.99 9.31
CA ILE A 234 0.60 -18.68 10.60
C ILE A 234 -0.77 -18.78 11.26
N LEU A 235 -1.53 -17.68 11.26
CA LEU A 235 -2.89 -17.62 11.77
C LEU A 235 -3.80 -18.64 11.08
N ASP A 236 -3.80 -18.68 9.74
CA ASP A 236 -4.55 -19.65 8.95
C ASP A 236 -4.24 -21.09 9.37
N ARG A 237 -2.95 -21.40 9.52
CA ARG A 237 -2.50 -22.73 9.93
C ARG A 237 -2.97 -23.08 11.35
N LEU A 238 -2.86 -22.16 12.30
CA LEU A 238 -3.30 -22.38 13.68
C LEU A 238 -4.81 -22.53 13.76
N ALA A 239 -5.57 -21.68 13.06
CA ALA A 239 -7.02 -21.76 12.98
C ALA A 239 -7.48 -23.09 12.36
N LEU A 240 -6.84 -23.53 11.28
CA LEU A 240 -7.08 -24.84 10.67
C LEU A 240 -6.83 -25.99 11.67
N LEU A 241 -5.72 -25.95 12.40
CA LEU A 241 -5.40 -26.96 13.40
C LEU A 241 -6.44 -26.99 14.53
N CYS A 242 -6.86 -25.82 15.02
CA CYS A 242 -7.90 -25.69 16.03
C CYS A 242 -9.22 -26.33 15.57
N LEU A 243 -9.69 -26.01 14.35
CA LEU A 243 -10.90 -26.63 13.79
C LEU A 243 -10.76 -28.15 13.61
N SER A 244 -9.59 -28.61 13.18
CA SER A 244 -9.36 -30.05 12.96
C SER A 244 -9.45 -30.86 14.25
N ARG A 245 -8.96 -30.29 15.36
CA ARG A 245 -8.87 -30.94 16.68
C ARG A 245 -10.05 -30.70 17.59
N ALA A 246 -10.84 -29.65 17.35
CA ALA A 246 -12.01 -29.35 18.16
C ALA A 246 -13.00 -30.53 18.15
N GLU A 247 -13.46 -30.91 19.34
CA GLU A 247 -14.52 -31.91 19.54
C GLU A 247 -15.88 -31.24 19.76
N THR A 248 -15.88 -29.99 20.24
CA THR A 248 -17.08 -29.19 20.52
C THR A 248 -16.91 -27.76 20.04
N LEU A 249 -18.03 -27.06 19.87
CA LEU A 249 -18.07 -25.62 19.61
C LEU A 249 -18.66 -24.87 20.81
N PRO A 250 -18.22 -23.63 21.09
CA PRO A 250 -17.10 -22.93 20.44
C PRO A 250 -15.76 -23.60 20.66
N VAL A 251 -14.81 -23.36 19.76
CA VAL A 251 -13.48 -23.98 19.87
C VAL A 251 -12.81 -23.52 21.18
N PRO A 252 -12.30 -24.44 22.01
CA PRO A 252 -11.61 -24.08 23.24
C PRO A 252 -10.28 -23.33 22.98
N VAL A 253 -9.99 -22.32 23.81
CA VAL A 253 -8.78 -21.47 23.68
C VAL A 253 -7.48 -22.28 23.89
N ASP A 254 -7.51 -23.30 24.73
CA ASP A 254 -6.38 -24.18 25.05
C ASP A 254 -5.93 -25.07 23.88
N LEU A 255 -6.71 -25.14 22.79
CA LEU A 255 -6.29 -25.81 21.56
C LEU A 255 -5.34 -24.97 20.70
N VAL A 256 -5.17 -23.67 21.00
CA VAL A 256 -4.28 -22.79 20.24
C VAL A 256 -2.83 -23.11 20.58
N GLU A 257 -2.08 -23.61 19.58
CA GLU A 257 -0.64 -23.85 19.72
C GLU A 257 0.18 -22.55 19.60
N HIS A 258 1.30 -22.47 20.32
CA HIS A 258 2.24 -21.36 20.27
C HIS A 258 3.54 -21.74 19.57
N PRO A 259 3.64 -21.59 18.24
CA PRO A 259 4.86 -21.85 17.50
C PRO A 259 5.91 -20.76 17.76
N VAL A 260 7.17 -21.08 17.43
CA VAL A 260 8.22 -20.05 17.32
C VAL A 260 7.87 -19.14 16.14
N LEU A 261 7.75 -17.85 16.43
CA LEU A 261 7.46 -16.84 15.42
C LEU A 261 8.71 -16.50 14.62
N PRO A 262 8.58 -16.29 13.30
CA PRO A 262 9.69 -15.81 12.50
C PRO A 262 10.01 -14.35 12.84
N ASP A 263 11.30 -14.00 12.80
CA ASP A 263 11.70 -12.60 12.82
C ASP A 263 11.23 -11.89 11.54
N GLY A 264 10.96 -10.60 11.66
CA GLY A 264 10.67 -9.76 10.50
C GLY A 264 11.86 -9.63 9.56
N THR A 265 11.57 -9.21 8.33
CA THR A 265 12.62 -8.95 7.32
C THR A 265 13.18 -7.52 7.38
N TRP A 266 12.64 -6.68 8.27
CA TRP A 266 13.12 -5.32 8.51
C TRP A 266 14.42 -5.33 9.30
N ASP A 267 15.26 -4.31 9.10
CA ASP A 267 16.54 -4.16 9.79
C ASP A 267 16.35 -4.08 11.33
N GLU A 268 17.10 -4.85 12.11
CA GLU A 268 16.95 -4.94 13.57
C GLU A 268 17.26 -3.62 14.29
N GLY A 269 18.04 -2.72 13.65
CA GLY A 269 18.21 -1.35 14.12
C GLY A 269 16.90 -0.53 14.17
N LYS A 270 15.87 -0.98 13.46
CA LYS A 270 14.50 -0.42 13.51
C LYS A 270 13.61 -1.12 14.53
N ARG A 271 14.06 -2.19 15.20
CA ARG A 271 13.27 -2.93 16.22
C ARG A 271 13.01 -2.09 17.48
N THR A 272 13.94 -1.21 17.86
CA THR A 272 13.77 -0.23 18.96
C THR A 272 12.75 0.86 18.65
N MET A 273 12.44 1.07 17.36
CA MET A 273 11.40 2.01 16.89
C MET A 273 10.08 1.28 16.59
N ALA A 274 10.12 0.07 16.01
CA ALA A 274 8.94 -0.70 15.60
C ALA A 274 8.27 -1.46 16.77
N ALA A 275 9.04 -1.99 17.72
CA ALA A 275 8.47 -2.56 18.95
C ALA A 275 7.94 -1.47 19.90
N LYS A 276 8.48 -0.24 19.82
CA LYS A 276 7.85 0.94 20.41
C LYS A 276 6.63 1.40 19.61
N ALA A 277 6.66 1.35 18.28
CA ALA A 277 5.53 1.75 17.43
C ALA A 277 4.34 0.79 17.51
N ALA A 278 4.55 -0.50 17.76
CA ALA A 278 3.48 -1.46 18.00
C ALA A 278 2.84 -1.32 19.40
N ALA A 279 3.55 -0.69 20.35
CA ALA A 279 3.04 -0.35 21.68
C ALA A 279 2.60 1.12 21.83
N VAL A 280 2.83 1.95 20.81
CA VAL A 280 2.30 3.31 20.73
C VAL A 280 1.01 3.21 19.94
N ARG A 281 -0.12 3.46 20.61
CA ARG A 281 -1.36 3.82 19.91
C ARG A 281 -0.98 4.86 18.87
N VAL A 282 -1.13 4.54 17.57
CA VAL A 282 -1.01 5.55 16.52
C VAL A 282 -2.17 6.50 16.75
N ASP A 283 -1.93 7.54 17.54
CA ASP A 283 -2.87 8.63 17.72
C ASP A 283 -2.99 9.30 16.36
N VAL A 284 -4.07 8.97 15.66
CA VAL A 284 -4.39 9.59 14.38
C VAL A 284 -4.50 11.10 14.64
N PRO A 285 -3.77 11.95 13.88
CA PRO A 285 -3.82 13.39 14.06
C PRO A 285 -5.27 13.87 14.04
N GLN A 286 -5.60 14.81 14.91
CA GLN A 286 -6.95 15.35 15.02
C GLN A 286 -6.99 16.82 14.63
N LEU A 287 -8.06 17.22 13.95
CA LEU A 287 -8.41 18.61 13.71
C LEU A 287 -9.64 18.94 14.53
N ILE A 288 -9.45 19.79 15.54
CA ILE A 288 -10.53 20.31 16.38
C ILE A 288 -10.94 21.66 15.82
N VAL A 289 -12.10 21.70 15.17
CA VAL A 289 -12.65 22.91 14.55
C VAL A 289 -13.47 23.67 15.58
N SER A 290 -13.21 24.97 15.69
CA SER A 290 -13.90 25.86 16.62
C SER A 290 -14.29 27.18 15.97
N HIS A 291 -15.41 27.74 16.44
CA HIS A 291 -15.92 29.04 16.03
C HIS A 291 -16.39 29.80 17.28
N ASN A 292 -15.97 31.05 17.46
CA ASN A 292 -16.27 31.87 18.65
C ASN A 292 -16.01 31.16 19.98
N GLY A 293 -14.93 30.35 20.05
CA GLY A 293 -14.53 29.63 21.26
C GLY A 293 -15.32 28.35 21.56
N LYS A 294 -16.30 27.97 20.72
CA LYS A 294 -17.01 26.69 20.83
C LYS A 294 -16.45 25.69 19.80
N VAL A 295 -16.18 24.47 20.24
CA VAL A 295 -15.83 23.35 19.36
C VAL A 295 -17.07 22.93 18.59
N ILE A 296 -16.96 22.88 17.26
CA ILE A 296 -18.07 22.55 16.35
C ILE A 296 -17.83 21.24 15.59
N SER A 297 -16.58 20.76 15.51
CA SER A 297 -16.26 19.46 14.90
C SER A 297 -14.92 18.94 15.42
N ASP A 298 -14.80 17.63 15.51
CA ASP A 298 -13.56 16.90 15.80
C ASP A 298 -13.39 15.84 14.70
N LEU A 299 -12.32 15.98 13.91
CA LEU A 299 -12.06 15.15 12.75
C LEU A 299 -10.69 14.47 12.86
N LYS A 300 -10.69 13.14 12.78
CA LYS A 300 -9.46 12.35 12.72
C LYS A 300 -8.94 12.23 11.28
N LEU A 301 -7.65 12.48 11.08
CA LEU A 301 -6.97 12.48 9.77
C LEU A 301 -6.59 11.06 9.36
N HIS A 302 -7.61 10.28 8.99
CA HIS A 302 -7.43 8.92 8.49
C HIS A 302 -6.95 8.87 7.03
N ARG A 303 -7.23 9.92 6.24
CA ARG A 303 -6.87 10.01 4.82
C ARG A 303 -5.50 10.67 4.65
N THR A 304 -4.78 10.29 3.60
CA THR A 304 -3.49 10.89 3.21
C THR A 304 -3.64 12.30 2.66
N ARG A 305 -4.83 12.66 2.15
CA ARG A 305 -5.20 14.00 1.72
C ARG A 305 -6.54 14.42 2.31
N LEU A 306 -6.67 15.70 2.62
CA LEU A 306 -7.89 16.27 3.17
C LEU A 306 -8.09 17.69 2.62
N LEU A 307 -9.14 17.87 1.82
CA LEU A 307 -9.50 19.16 1.27
C LEU A 307 -10.39 19.92 2.25
N VAL A 308 -10.11 21.21 2.45
CA VAL A 308 -10.84 22.10 3.35
C VAL A 308 -11.46 23.23 2.54
N GLY A 309 -12.72 23.56 2.81
CA GLY A 309 -13.35 24.74 2.19
C GLY A 309 -14.85 24.85 2.50
N ARG A 310 -15.52 25.87 1.95
CA ARG A 310 -16.97 26.07 2.19
C ARG A 310 -17.86 25.11 1.41
N SER A 311 -17.36 24.51 0.34
CA SER A 311 -18.13 23.54 -0.44
C SER A 311 -18.36 22.28 0.40
N HIS A 312 -19.56 21.70 0.32
CA HIS A 312 -19.88 20.40 0.91
C HIS A 312 -19.14 19.24 0.22
N LEU A 313 -18.50 19.50 -0.92
CA LEU A 313 -17.66 18.54 -1.63
C LEU A 313 -16.26 18.38 -1.01
N ASN A 314 -15.90 19.19 -0.01
CA ASN A 314 -14.64 19.07 0.70
C ASN A 314 -14.73 18.04 1.83
N ASP A 315 -13.60 17.40 2.14
CA ASP A 315 -13.50 16.48 3.29
C ASP A 315 -13.77 17.19 4.62
N LEU A 316 -13.33 18.45 4.75
CA LEU A 316 -13.74 19.35 5.83
C LEU A 316 -14.50 20.54 5.25
N ALA A 317 -15.82 20.39 5.21
CA ALA A 317 -16.74 21.45 4.83
C ALA A 317 -16.99 22.40 6.01
N ILE A 318 -16.59 23.67 5.86
CA ILE A 318 -16.87 24.73 6.83
C ILE A 318 -17.73 25.78 6.13
N ASP A 319 -19.05 25.71 6.34
CA ASP A 319 -20.01 26.62 5.71
C ASP A 319 -19.85 28.05 6.23
N SER A 320 -19.03 28.83 5.53
CA SER A 320 -18.78 30.23 5.85
C SER A 320 -18.45 31.02 4.60
N ARG A 321 -19.07 32.21 4.48
CA ARG A 321 -18.76 33.17 3.41
C ARG A 321 -17.31 33.65 3.40
N PHE A 322 -16.60 33.50 4.52
CA PHE A 322 -15.19 33.91 4.67
C PHE A 322 -14.21 32.79 4.29
N ILE A 323 -14.69 31.65 3.82
CA ILE A 323 -13.88 30.50 3.41
C ILE A 323 -14.16 30.23 1.93
N SER A 324 -13.11 30.13 1.10
CA SER A 324 -13.22 29.77 -0.32
C SER A 324 -13.81 28.37 -0.54
N ARG A 325 -14.37 28.10 -1.73
CA ARG A 325 -15.00 26.81 -2.07
C ARG A 325 -14.05 25.65 -1.84
N HIS A 326 -12.83 25.76 -2.33
CA HIS A 326 -11.68 24.93 -1.98
C HIS A 326 -10.63 25.90 -1.43
N HIS A 327 -10.38 25.85 -0.13
CA HIS A 327 -9.60 26.86 0.61
C HIS A 327 -8.18 26.40 0.85
N ALA A 328 -8.02 25.18 1.35
CA ALA A 328 -6.72 24.63 1.71
C ALA A 328 -6.71 23.11 1.52
N LEU A 329 -5.52 22.55 1.35
CA LEU A 329 -5.26 21.13 1.25
C LEU A 329 -4.31 20.71 2.37
N LEU A 330 -4.66 19.66 3.09
CA LEU A 330 -3.73 18.97 3.98
C LEU A 330 -3.25 17.68 3.31
N VAL A 331 -1.95 17.44 3.33
CA VAL A 331 -1.31 16.22 2.82
C VAL A 331 -0.46 15.61 3.91
N ARG A 332 -0.73 14.35 4.24
CA ARG A 332 0.03 13.58 5.22
C ARG A 332 1.05 12.70 4.50
N ARG A 333 2.33 12.84 4.84
CA ARG A 333 3.43 11.99 4.38
C ARG A 333 4.25 11.57 5.59
N ASP A 334 4.41 10.27 5.79
CA ASP A 334 5.11 9.68 6.95
C ASP A 334 4.56 10.22 8.29
N SER A 335 5.40 10.93 9.06
CA SER A 335 5.07 11.57 10.34
C SER A 335 4.82 13.09 10.22
N SER A 336 4.73 13.63 9.00
CA SER A 336 4.56 15.06 8.75
C SER A 336 3.23 15.36 8.06
N THR A 337 2.55 16.41 8.50
CA THR A 337 1.32 16.90 7.86
C THR A 337 1.60 18.26 7.25
N PHE A 338 1.47 18.37 5.93
CA PHE A 338 1.66 19.60 5.17
C PHE A 338 0.32 20.29 4.96
N LEU A 339 0.25 21.59 5.23
CA LEU A 339 -0.87 22.48 4.95
C LEU A 339 -0.52 23.39 3.78
N MET A 340 -1.40 23.47 2.79
CA MET A 340 -1.26 24.33 1.61
C MET A 340 -2.51 25.18 1.40
N ASP A 341 -2.33 26.48 1.16
CA ASP A 341 -3.39 27.40 0.77
C ASP A 341 -3.64 27.31 -0.75
N LEU A 342 -4.89 27.08 -1.14
CA LEU A 342 -5.29 26.93 -2.55
C LEU A 342 -5.73 28.26 -3.17
N ASN A 343 -4.94 29.32 -2.96
CA ASN A 343 -5.26 30.71 -3.35
C ASN A 343 -6.59 31.17 -2.76
N SER A 344 -6.78 30.96 -1.46
CA SER A 344 -7.99 31.39 -0.79
C SER A 344 -8.10 32.92 -0.74
N SER A 345 -9.33 33.44 -0.78
CA SER A 345 -9.59 34.88 -0.86
C SER A 345 -9.14 35.63 0.41
N ASN A 346 -9.26 34.98 1.57
CA ASN A 346 -8.90 35.57 2.86
C ASN A 346 -7.56 35.06 3.40
N GLY A 347 -6.92 34.10 2.72
CA GLY A 347 -5.68 33.48 3.16
C GLY A 347 -5.85 32.47 4.30
N THR A 348 -4.92 31.53 4.36
CA THR A 348 -4.73 30.61 5.48
C THR A 348 -3.68 31.15 6.46
N PHE A 349 -3.94 31.06 7.76
CA PHE A 349 -3.00 31.49 8.80
C PHE A 349 -2.70 30.32 9.74
N VAL A 350 -1.45 30.18 10.17
CA VAL A 350 -1.05 29.27 11.24
C VAL A 350 -0.41 30.09 12.34
N ASN A 351 -0.91 29.96 13.58
CA ASN A 351 -0.42 30.71 14.75
C ASN A 351 -0.32 32.23 14.48
N ALA A 352 -1.36 32.79 13.86
CA ALA A 352 -1.48 34.19 13.43
C ALA A 352 -0.53 34.66 12.31
N LYS A 353 0.31 33.77 11.75
CA LYS A 353 1.14 34.08 10.58
C LYS A 353 0.46 33.57 9.31
N ARG A 354 0.37 34.42 8.28
CA ARG A 354 -0.14 34.00 6.96
C ARG A 354 0.83 33.02 6.31
N VAL A 355 0.33 31.91 5.78
CA VAL A 355 1.14 30.86 5.15
C VAL A 355 0.57 30.49 3.79
N SER A 356 1.47 30.20 2.83
CA SER A 356 1.12 29.52 1.59
C SER A 356 1.30 28.01 1.74
N ASN A 357 2.41 27.60 2.37
CA ASN A 357 2.75 26.22 2.71
C ASN A 357 3.25 26.18 4.15
N HIS A 358 2.89 25.16 4.92
CA HIS A 358 3.32 25.00 6.31
C HIS A 358 3.36 23.53 6.71
N VAL A 359 4.41 23.09 7.41
CA VAL A 359 4.45 21.77 8.08
C VAL A 359 3.83 21.92 9.45
N LEU A 360 2.71 21.26 9.70
CA LEU A 360 1.97 21.35 10.94
C LEU A 360 2.71 20.66 12.08
N VAL A 361 2.79 21.36 13.20
CA VAL A 361 3.36 20.90 14.47
C VAL A 361 2.22 20.74 15.49
N HIS A 362 2.39 19.82 16.44
CA HIS A 362 1.43 19.57 17.51
C HIS A 362 0.97 20.87 18.18
N ASN A 363 -0.35 21.04 18.33
CA ASN A 363 -1.04 22.22 18.86
C ASN A 363 -1.03 23.46 17.95
N ASP A 364 -0.60 23.36 16.69
CA ASP A 364 -0.77 24.44 15.73
C ASP A 364 -2.24 24.84 15.59
N VAL A 365 -2.49 26.15 15.56
CA VAL A 365 -3.83 26.71 15.34
C VAL A 365 -3.88 27.31 13.95
N ILE A 366 -4.63 26.65 13.08
CA ILE A 366 -4.91 27.09 11.71
C ILE A 366 -6.15 27.99 11.75
N ALA A 367 -6.13 29.14 11.09
CA ALA A 367 -7.28 30.00 10.95
C ALA A 367 -7.74 30.07 9.48
N PHE A 368 -9.02 29.76 9.28
CA PHE A 368 -9.74 29.92 8.02
C PHE A 368 -10.87 30.94 8.24
N GLY A 369 -10.64 32.20 7.87
CA GLY A 369 -11.55 33.29 8.23
C GLY A 369 -11.71 33.42 9.75
N HIS A 370 -12.93 33.28 10.27
CA HIS A 370 -13.23 33.33 11.72
C HIS A 370 -13.19 31.97 12.42
N HIS A 371 -12.89 30.89 11.70
CA HIS A 371 -12.81 29.54 12.25
C HIS A 371 -11.37 29.22 12.62
N LYS A 372 -11.19 28.58 13.78
CA LYS A 372 -9.89 28.09 14.24
C LYS A 372 -9.92 26.58 14.25
N VAL A 373 -8.94 25.96 13.61
CA VAL A 373 -8.74 24.52 13.56
C VAL A 373 -7.45 24.20 14.30
N LYS A 374 -7.56 23.52 15.44
CA LYS A 374 -6.41 23.09 16.23
C LYS A 374 -5.95 21.73 15.73
N PHE A 375 -4.67 21.62 15.35
CA PHE A 375 -4.02 20.38 14.97
C PHE A 375 -3.45 19.68 16.20
N VAL A 376 -3.80 18.42 16.40
CA VAL A 376 -3.38 17.62 17.56
C VAL A 376 -2.75 16.32 17.06
N ASP A 377 -1.42 16.30 17.02
CA ASP A 377 -0.62 15.09 16.76
C ASP A 377 0.56 15.03 17.75
N PRO A 378 0.53 14.20 18.80
CA PRO A 378 1.60 14.10 19.79
C PRO A 378 2.98 13.77 19.20
N HIS A 379 3.05 13.30 17.95
CA HIS A 379 4.29 12.92 17.26
C HIS A 379 4.85 14.03 16.37
N ALA A 380 4.09 15.10 16.09
CA ALA A 380 4.55 16.25 15.33
C ALA A 380 5.26 17.28 16.24
N GLN A 381 6.43 16.95 16.79
CA GLN A 381 7.06 17.73 17.88
C GLN A 381 8.09 18.79 17.44
N THR A 382 8.45 18.85 16.16
CA THR A 382 9.45 19.80 15.67
C THR A 382 8.98 20.46 14.38
N HIS A 383 9.19 21.77 14.27
CA HIS A 383 9.44 22.36 12.96
C HIS A 383 10.73 21.72 12.48
N THR A 384 10.67 20.60 11.75
CA THR A 384 11.76 20.30 10.84
C THR A 384 11.84 21.52 9.95
N THR A 385 12.82 22.39 10.21
CA THR A 385 13.35 23.27 9.18
C THR A 385 13.89 22.31 8.13
N LEU A 386 12.98 21.86 7.26
CA LEU A 386 13.32 21.26 5.99
C LEU A 386 14.16 22.34 5.32
N ASP A 387 15.47 22.14 5.33
CA ASP A 387 16.37 22.89 4.48
C ASP A 387 15.73 22.89 3.08
N SER A 388 15.76 24.04 2.44
CA SER A 388 15.18 24.31 1.13
C SER A 388 15.61 23.35 0.01
N ALA A 389 16.49 22.39 0.30
CA ALA A 389 16.89 21.26 -0.54
C ALA A 389 15.88 20.09 -0.53
N ASP A 390 15.20 19.79 0.59
CA ASP A 390 14.22 18.67 0.66
C ASP A 390 12.82 19.05 0.15
N LEU A 391 12.55 20.35 0.00
CA LEU A 391 11.41 20.87 -0.76
C LEU A 391 11.52 20.65 -2.27
N ALA A 392 12.69 20.18 -2.76
CA ALA A 392 12.99 20.00 -4.18
C ALA A 392 12.72 18.59 -4.73
N ASP A 393 11.77 17.84 -4.14
CA ASP A 393 11.02 16.85 -4.93
C ASP A 393 10.22 17.65 -5.99
N THR A 394 10.91 17.98 -7.08
CA THR A 394 10.44 18.83 -8.19
C THR A 394 9.16 18.25 -8.81
N ALA A 395 8.95 16.94 -8.69
CA ALA A 395 7.73 16.24 -9.07
C ALA A 395 6.53 16.55 -8.16
N ILE A 396 6.74 16.70 -6.85
CA ILE A 396 5.67 17.01 -5.88
C ILE A 396 5.25 18.47 -6.00
N MET A 397 6.20 19.41 -6.05
CA MET A 397 5.87 20.83 -6.28
C MET A 397 5.13 21.02 -7.61
N LYS A 398 5.57 20.35 -8.68
CA LYS A 398 4.92 20.44 -9.99
C LYS A 398 3.50 19.86 -9.96
N THR A 399 3.30 18.68 -9.38
CA THR A 399 1.98 18.06 -9.26
C THR A 399 1.03 18.86 -8.34
N LEU A 400 1.57 19.51 -7.31
CA LEU A 400 0.81 20.35 -6.39
C LEU A 400 0.48 21.73 -6.99
N ASP A 401 1.39 22.34 -7.75
CA ASP A 401 1.14 23.56 -8.51
C ASP A 401 0.13 23.31 -9.64
N ASP A 402 0.19 22.14 -10.29
CA ASP A 402 -0.78 21.68 -11.27
C ASP A 402 -2.18 21.50 -10.64
N MET A 403 -2.27 20.89 -9.45
CA MET A 403 -3.52 20.80 -8.68
C MET A 403 -4.04 22.17 -8.24
N ARG A 404 -3.14 23.07 -7.81
CA ARG A 404 -3.49 24.45 -7.44
C ARG A 404 -4.03 25.22 -8.65
N SER A 405 -3.48 24.98 -9.83
CA SER A 405 -3.96 25.54 -11.10
C SER A 405 -5.34 24.98 -11.49
N LEU A 406 -5.54 23.67 -11.41
CA LEU A 406 -6.81 23.00 -11.71
C LEU A 406 -7.95 23.48 -10.80
N LEU A 407 -7.73 23.52 -9.48
CA LEU A 407 -8.75 23.95 -8.51
C LEU A 407 -8.97 25.47 -8.53
N ALA A 408 -7.98 26.26 -8.96
CA ALA A 408 -8.15 27.70 -9.20
C ALA A 408 -9.01 27.97 -10.45
N GLN A 409 -8.87 27.18 -11.51
CA GLN A 409 -9.70 27.31 -12.73
C GLN A 409 -11.17 27.01 -12.44
N GLU A 410 -11.48 25.98 -11.65
CA GLU A 410 -12.85 25.71 -11.17
C GLU A 410 -13.44 26.86 -10.34
N ASN A 411 -12.60 27.59 -9.60
CA ASN A 411 -13.02 28.78 -8.87
C ASN A 411 -13.39 29.95 -9.79
N THR A 412 -12.90 29.98 -11.04
CA THR A 412 -13.12 31.06 -12.01
C THR A 412 -14.19 30.71 -13.06
N ALA A 413 -14.46 29.42 -13.30
CA ALA A 413 -15.36 28.92 -14.35
C ALA A 413 -16.88 28.98 -14.04
N GLN A 414 -17.32 29.90 -13.17
CA GLN A 414 -18.76 30.17 -12.99
C GLN A 414 -19.02 31.68 -12.96
N LEU A 415 -18.93 32.28 -14.13
CA LEU A 415 -19.78 33.42 -14.50
C LEU A 415 -20.51 33.01 -15.78
N PRO A 416 -21.84 32.89 -15.79
CA PRO A 416 -22.55 32.81 -17.04
C PRO A 416 -22.32 34.14 -17.78
N THR A 417 -21.75 34.06 -18.98
CA THR A 417 -21.84 35.13 -19.95
C THR A 417 -23.32 35.37 -20.23
N ILE A 418 -23.81 36.56 -19.89
CA ILE A 418 -25.13 37.03 -20.29
C ILE A 418 -25.17 37.00 -21.82
N PRO A 419 -26.09 36.27 -22.46
CA PRO A 419 -26.31 36.45 -23.89
C PRO A 419 -26.95 37.83 -24.10
N GLU A 420 -26.23 38.72 -24.79
CA GLU A 420 -26.87 39.78 -25.58
C GLU A 420 -27.78 39.08 -26.59
N ASP A 421 -29.07 39.03 -26.31
CA ASP A 421 -30.16 39.51 -27.16
C ASP A 421 -31.49 38.88 -26.72
N LEU A 422 -32.40 39.69 -26.17
CA LEU A 422 -33.84 39.51 -26.30
C LEU A 422 -34.49 40.88 -26.27
N SER A 423 -34.25 41.61 -27.36
CA SER A 423 -35.27 42.49 -27.91
C SER A 423 -36.52 41.65 -28.28
N THR A 424 -37.71 42.21 -28.04
CA THR A 424 -39.07 41.65 -28.28
C THR A 424 -39.45 40.45 -27.39
N ILE A 425 -40.54 40.49 -26.60
CA ILE A 425 -41.93 40.66 -27.03
C ILE A 425 -42.75 41.37 -25.92
N GLN A 426 -43.47 42.41 -26.32
CA GLN A 426 -44.60 43.00 -25.58
C GLN A 426 -45.79 42.04 -25.56
N ASN A 427 -46.47 41.92 -24.42
CA ASN A 427 -47.88 42.32 -24.25
C ASN A 427 -48.31 42.17 -22.80
#